data_AF-A0A7Y3GRV3-F1
#
_entry.id   AF-A0A7Y3GRV3-F1
#
_cell.length_a   1.000
_cell.length_b   1.000
_cell.length_c   1.000
_cell.angle_alpha   90.00
_cell.angle_beta   90.00
_cell.angle_gamma   90.00
#
_symmetry.space_group_name_H-M   'P 1'
#
loop_
_entity.id
_entity.type
_entity.pdbx_description
1 polymer ?
#
loop_
_entity_poly.entity_id
_entity_poly.type
_entity_poly.pdbx_seq_one_letter_code
_entity_poly.pdbx_strand_id
1 'polypeptide(L)'
;MDKYIEIIKNSYSGYWNYLKYELFDLNHWDNFFYGLIVVSLLVWLLEIVFPWRKNQPIFRKDFWLDTFYMFFNFFLLNLIVLIALSNTVAEFFNDILASIGLPITSLQLFDVDELPRWLGLTIFFIVSDFVQWNTHRLLHRVPLLWNFHKVHHSVKQMGFAAHLRYHWMEPVVYKSLLYIPLA
;
A
#
# COMPACT_ATOMS: atom_id res chain seq x y z
N MET A 1 -16.64 14.12 19.11
CA MET A 1 -15.16 14.25 19.18
C MET A 1 -14.55 12.98 19.76
N ASP A 2 -15.10 12.43 20.84
CA ASP A 2 -14.58 11.22 21.49
C ASP A 2 -14.50 10.00 20.55
N LYS A 3 -15.51 9.78 19.70
CA LYS A 3 -15.53 8.74 18.66
C LYS A 3 -14.27 8.73 17.78
N TYR A 4 -13.89 9.87 17.20
CA TYR A 4 -12.71 9.93 16.31
C TYR A 4 -11.39 9.77 17.07
N ILE A 5 -11.32 10.28 18.31
CA ILE A 5 -10.15 10.08 19.17
C ILE A 5 -9.97 8.59 19.48
N GLU A 6 -11.06 7.89 19.76
CA GLU A 6 -11.06 6.45 19.99
C GLU A 6 -10.63 5.67 18.75
N ILE A 7 -11.15 6.02 17.56
CA ILE A 7 -10.73 5.41 16.29
C ILE A 7 -9.23 5.57 16.07
N ILE A 8 -8.69 6.78 16.28
CA ILE A 8 -7.26 7.05 16.13
C ILE A 8 -6.44 6.19 17.12
N LYS A 9 -6.84 6.15 18.40
CA LYS A 9 -6.15 5.35 19.43
C LYS A 9 -6.19 3.86 19.11
N ASN A 10 -7.34 3.33 18.71
CA ASN A 10 -7.53 1.92 18.37
C ASN A 10 -6.75 1.56 17.09
N SER A 11 -6.72 2.46 16.11
CA SER A 11 -5.94 2.26 14.88
C SER A 11 -4.44 2.17 15.15
N TYR A 12 -3.89 3.09 15.95
CA TYR A 12 -2.47 3.06 16.30
C TYR A 12 -2.11 1.87 17.19
N SER A 13 -2.89 1.59 18.23
CA SER A 13 -2.61 0.47 19.14
C SER A 13 -2.76 -0.88 18.43
N GLY A 14 -3.81 -1.05 17.61
CA GLY A 14 -4.01 -2.24 16.79
C GLY A 14 -2.87 -2.48 15.83
N TYR A 15 -2.49 -1.45 15.05
CA TYR A 15 -1.38 -1.60 14.10
C TYR A 15 -0.02 -1.80 14.79
N TRP A 16 0.21 -1.18 15.95
CA TRP A 16 1.41 -1.42 16.76
C TRP A 16 1.50 -2.86 17.25
N ASN A 17 0.38 -3.45 17.67
CA ASN A 17 0.33 -4.86 18.06
C ASN A 17 0.57 -5.78 16.86
N TYR A 18 -0.02 -5.47 15.70
CA TYR A 18 0.27 -6.17 14.45
C TYR A 18 1.76 -6.10 14.09
N LEU A 19 2.36 -4.91 14.12
CA LEU A 19 3.78 -4.74 13.79
C LEU A 19 4.68 -5.52 14.76
N LYS A 20 4.36 -5.55 16.05
CA LYS A 20 5.08 -6.40 17.02
C LYS A 20 4.93 -7.88 16.70
N TYR A 21 3.72 -8.32 16.37
CA TYR A 21 3.46 -9.71 16.00
C TYR A 21 4.32 -10.11 14.80
N GLU A 22 4.30 -9.30 13.73
CA GLU A 22 5.14 -9.50 12.54
C GLU A 22 6.65 -9.52 12.82
N LEU A 23 7.13 -8.72 13.78
CA LEU A 23 8.56 -8.61 14.09
C LEU A 23 9.07 -9.65 15.09
N PHE A 24 8.24 -10.10 16.02
CA PHE A 24 8.65 -10.92 17.16
C PHE A 24 8.10 -12.34 17.13
N ASP A 25 7.00 -12.59 16.42
CA ASP A 25 6.47 -13.95 16.24
C ASP A 25 6.87 -14.49 14.86
N LEU A 26 7.78 -15.46 14.87
CA LEU A 26 8.26 -16.12 13.65
C LEU A 26 7.40 -17.31 13.24
N ASN A 27 6.45 -17.73 14.09
CA ASN A 27 5.78 -19.02 13.97
C ASN A 27 4.41 -18.91 13.27
N HIS A 28 4.31 -18.04 12.27
CA HIS A 28 3.15 -17.98 11.39
C HIS A 28 3.58 -17.85 9.93
N TRP A 29 2.89 -18.61 9.07
CA TRP A 29 3.30 -18.82 7.68
C TRP A 29 3.05 -17.60 6.79
N ASP A 30 2.14 -16.72 7.20
CA ASP A 30 1.70 -15.51 6.51
C ASP A 30 2.44 -14.25 6.97
N ASN A 31 3.58 -14.40 7.67
CA ASN A 31 4.41 -13.28 8.13
C ASN A 31 4.90 -12.43 6.95
N PHE A 32 4.34 -11.23 6.86
CA PHE A 32 4.60 -10.29 5.80
C PHE A 32 5.99 -9.65 5.92
N PHE A 33 6.45 -9.34 7.14
CA PHE A 33 7.77 -8.73 7.35
C PHE A 33 8.92 -9.61 6.85
N TYR A 34 8.97 -10.87 7.30
CA TYR A 34 9.97 -11.83 6.87
C TYR A 34 9.70 -12.36 5.46
N GLY A 35 8.43 -12.49 5.06
CA GLY A 35 8.06 -12.82 3.67
C GLY A 35 8.63 -11.81 2.68
N LEU A 36 8.52 -10.51 2.97
CA LEU A 36 9.09 -9.45 2.14
C LEU A 36 10.62 -9.55 2.06
N ILE A 37 11.30 -9.85 3.18
CA ILE A 37 12.75 -10.07 3.21
C ILE A 37 13.13 -11.27 2.35
N VAL A 38 12.47 -12.41 2.52
CA VAL A 38 12.77 -13.64 1.79
C VAL A 38 12.57 -13.44 0.29
N VAL A 39 11.43 -12.90 -0.14
CA VAL A 39 11.17 -12.63 -1.56
C VAL A 39 12.17 -11.63 -2.13
N SER A 40 12.51 -10.58 -1.38
CA SER A 40 13.53 -9.59 -1.78
C SER A 40 14.90 -10.23 -1.98
N LEU A 41 15.35 -11.07 -1.06
CA LEU A 41 16.62 -11.79 -1.16
C LEU A 41 16.60 -12.77 -2.35
N LEU A 42 15.51 -13.50 -2.55
CA LEU A 42 15.35 -14.40 -3.69
C LEU A 42 15.44 -13.65 -5.02
N VAL A 43 14.71 -12.55 -5.19
CA VAL A 43 14.75 -11.75 -6.43
C VAL A 43 16.13 -11.13 -6.60
N TRP A 44 16.77 -10.63 -5.54
CA TRP A 44 18.12 -10.07 -5.61
C TRP A 44 19.16 -11.12 -6.02
N LEU A 45 19.07 -12.35 -5.50
CA LEU A 45 19.90 -13.47 -5.94
C LEU A 45 19.66 -13.78 -7.42
N LEU A 46 18.42 -13.80 -7.88
CA LEU A 46 18.10 -13.97 -9.30
C LEU A 46 18.67 -12.84 -10.16
N GLU A 47 18.64 -11.59 -9.68
CA GLU A 47 19.27 -10.44 -10.36
C GLU A 47 20.80 -10.59 -10.45
N ILE A 48 21.44 -11.25 -9.49
CA ILE A 48 22.89 -11.52 -9.48
C ILE A 48 23.26 -12.71 -10.38
N VAL A 49 22.47 -13.78 -10.36
CA VAL A 49 22.73 -15.02 -11.13
C VAL A 49 22.35 -14.83 -12.61
N PHE A 50 21.23 -14.15 -12.88
CA PHE A 50 20.71 -13.90 -14.21
C PHE A 50 20.61 -12.40 -14.54
N PRO A 51 21.71 -11.61 -14.45
CA PRO A 51 21.64 -10.17 -14.64
C PRO A 51 21.33 -9.84 -16.09
N TRP A 52 20.29 -9.03 -16.33
CA TRP A 52 20.08 -8.39 -17.63
C TRP A 52 21.16 -7.34 -17.93
N ARG A 53 21.47 -6.49 -16.94
CA ARG A 53 22.53 -5.47 -17.02
C ARG A 53 23.84 -6.02 -16.43
N LYS A 54 24.70 -6.58 -17.29
CA LYS A 54 25.96 -7.25 -16.88
C LYS A 54 26.98 -6.36 -16.16
N ASN A 55 26.98 -5.05 -16.43
CA ASN A 55 27.96 -4.11 -15.87
C ASN A 55 27.42 -3.28 -14.70
N GLN A 56 26.22 -3.60 -14.17
CA GLN A 56 25.68 -2.90 -13.01
C GLN A 56 26.25 -3.51 -11.72
N PRO A 57 26.68 -2.71 -10.73
CA PRO A 57 27.13 -3.25 -9.44
C PRO A 57 25.97 -3.96 -8.71
N ILE A 58 26.32 -5.00 -7.94
CA ILE A 58 25.38 -5.79 -7.12
C ILE A 58 24.63 -4.90 -6.13
N PHE A 59 25.40 -4.08 -5.39
CA PHE A 59 24.85 -2.97 -4.62
C PHE A 59 24.80 -1.74 -5.52
N ARG A 60 23.68 -1.60 -6.22
CA ARG A 60 23.40 -0.46 -7.09
C ARG A 60 23.39 0.86 -6.33
N LYS A 61 23.55 1.96 -7.06
CA LYS A 61 23.40 3.31 -6.52
C LYS A 61 22.04 3.42 -5.80
N ASP A 62 22.08 3.97 -4.59
CA ASP A 62 20.93 4.19 -3.71
C ASP A 62 20.24 2.90 -3.22
N PHE A 63 20.92 1.74 -3.24
CA PHE A 63 20.39 0.46 -2.75
C PHE A 63 19.78 0.55 -1.33
N TRP A 64 20.49 1.19 -0.40
CA TRP A 64 20.03 1.36 0.98
C TRP A 64 18.88 2.34 1.11
N LEU A 65 18.83 3.37 0.26
CA LEU A 65 17.71 4.30 0.20
C LEU A 65 16.44 3.58 -0.24
N ASP A 66 16.53 2.69 -1.22
CA ASP A 66 15.38 1.92 -1.72
C ASP A 66 14.90 0.88 -0.72
N THR A 67 15.86 0.25 -0.04
CA THR A 67 15.57 -0.64 1.09
C THR A 67 14.88 0.13 2.21
N PHE A 68 15.32 1.36 2.51
CA PHE A 68 14.64 2.23 3.46
C PHE A 68 13.21 2.55 3.03
N TYR A 69 12.98 2.97 1.77
CA TYR A 69 11.62 3.24 1.27
C TYR A 69 10.71 2.02 1.33
N MET A 70 11.23 0.83 1.05
CA MET A 70 10.50 -0.43 1.19
C MET A 70 10.00 -0.61 2.62
N PHE A 71 10.85 -0.56 3.64
CA PHE A 71 10.36 -0.73 5.02
C PHE A 71 9.57 0.47 5.55
N PHE A 72 9.96 1.67 5.17
CA PHE A 72 9.29 2.89 5.58
C PHE A 72 7.85 2.93 5.04
N ASN A 73 7.63 2.73 3.74
CA ASN A 73 6.30 2.83 3.15
C ASN A 73 5.38 1.68 3.58
N PHE A 74 5.90 0.46 3.75
CA PHE A 74 5.08 -0.70 4.11
C PHE A 74 4.79 -0.80 5.60
N PHE A 75 5.73 -0.43 6.48
CA PHE A 75 5.57 -0.63 7.91
C PHE A 75 5.41 0.70 8.68
N LEU A 76 6.37 1.61 8.54
CA LEU A 76 6.44 2.80 9.39
C LEU A 76 5.40 3.86 9.01
N LEU A 77 5.19 4.11 7.72
CA LEU A 77 4.20 5.06 7.24
C LEU A 77 2.78 4.65 7.64
N ASN A 78 2.49 3.35 7.57
CA ASN A 78 1.24 2.79 8.08
C ASN A 78 1.06 3.08 9.58
N LEU A 79 2.12 2.87 10.38
CA LEU A 79 2.11 3.16 11.82
C LEU A 79 1.92 4.64 12.13
N ILE A 80 2.54 5.55 11.37
CA ILE A 80 2.60 6.98 11.71
C ILE A 80 1.40 7.76 11.18
N VAL A 81 0.89 7.39 9.99
CA VAL A 81 -0.10 8.20 9.28
C VAL A 81 -1.25 7.35 8.75
N LEU A 82 -0.95 6.34 7.92
CA LEU A 82 -1.94 5.85 6.96
C LEU A 82 -3.12 5.16 7.64
N ILE A 83 -2.91 4.30 8.63
CA ILE A 83 -4.01 3.52 9.21
C ILE A 83 -5.01 4.38 10.00
N ALA A 84 -4.50 5.27 10.85
CA ALA A 84 -5.34 6.15 11.64
C ALA A 84 -6.05 7.18 10.74
N LEU A 85 -5.33 7.74 9.76
CA LEU A 85 -5.92 8.64 8.77
C LEU A 85 -7.02 7.94 7.98
N SER A 86 -6.76 6.76 7.40
CA SER A 86 -7.72 6.01 6.60
C SER A 86 -8.98 5.67 7.39
N ASN A 87 -8.86 5.11 8.59
CA ASN A 87 -10.02 4.73 9.40
C ASN A 87 -10.83 5.96 9.85
N THR A 88 -10.16 7.04 10.24
CA THR A 88 -10.83 8.27 10.67
C THR A 88 -11.54 8.95 9.51
N VAL A 89 -10.90 9.03 8.34
CA VAL A 89 -11.49 9.63 7.14
C VAL A 89 -12.66 8.79 6.62
N ALA A 90 -12.54 7.47 6.62
CA ALA A 90 -13.63 6.57 6.22
C ALA A 90 -14.86 6.77 7.11
N GLU A 91 -14.68 6.80 8.43
CA GLU A 91 -15.78 7.01 9.36
C GLU A 91 -16.38 8.41 9.23
N PHE A 92 -15.53 9.43 9.12
CA PHE A 92 -15.99 10.80 8.91
C PHE A 92 -16.80 10.96 7.63
N PHE A 93 -16.35 10.33 6.55
CA PHE A 93 -17.07 10.30 5.27
C PHE A 93 -18.42 9.57 5.41
N ASN A 94 -18.45 8.44 6.11
CA ASN A 94 -19.68 7.71 6.39
C ASN A 94 -20.68 8.55 7.20
N ASP A 95 -20.21 9.27 8.23
CA ASP A 95 -21.06 10.15 9.05
C ASP A 95 -21.67 11.30 8.22
N ILE A 96 -20.89 11.92 7.34
CA ILE A 96 -21.40 12.96 6.41
C ILE A 96 -22.47 12.37 5.50
N LEU A 97 -22.18 11.24 4.90
CA LEU A 97 -23.08 10.57 3.97
C LEU A 97 -24.38 10.10 4.66
N ALA A 98 -24.27 9.57 5.87
CA ALA A 98 -25.42 9.19 6.69
C ALA A 98 -26.29 10.41 7.06
N SER A 99 -25.69 11.58 7.26
CA SER A 99 -26.44 12.82 7.58
C SER A 99 -27.38 13.27 6.46
N ILE A 100 -27.12 12.86 5.22
CA ILE A 100 -27.98 13.11 4.05
C ILE A 100 -28.78 11.88 3.62
N GLY A 101 -28.82 10.83 4.46
CA GLY A 101 -29.58 9.59 4.22
C GLY A 101 -28.94 8.64 3.21
N LEU A 102 -27.64 8.78 2.92
CA LEU A 102 -26.91 7.97 1.94
C LEU A 102 -25.67 7.28 2.56
N PRO A 103 -25.80 6.47 3.64
CA PRO A 103 -24.64 5.82 4.26
C PRO A 103 -23.84 5.00 3.23
N ILE A 104 -22.55 4.73 3.47
CA ILE A 104 -21.68 4.04 2.49
C ILE A 104 -22.29 2.71 2.01
N THR A 105 -22.93 1.97 2.90
CA THR A 105 -23.62 0.70 2.58
C THR A 105 -24.73 0.85 1.53
N SER A 106 -25.30 2.04 1.36
CA SER A 106 -26.30 2.32 0.31
C SER A 106 -25.69 2.46 -1.08
N LEU A 107 -24.37 2.70 -1.17
CA LEU A 107 -23.62 2.79 -2.43
C LEU A 107 -23.04 1.44 -2.85
N GLN A 108 -23.07 0.44 -1.98
CA GLN A 108 -22.59 -0.91 -2.26
C GLN A 108 -23.44 -1.56 -3.36
N LEU A 109 -22.78 -2.03 -4.43
CA LEU A 109 -23.46 -2.64 -5.57
C LEU A 109 -23.82 -4.11 -5.35
N PHE A 110 -22.95 -4.85 -4.66
CA PHE A 110 -23.13 -6.25 -4.29
C PHE A 110 -22.20 -6.58 -3.13
N ASP A 111 -22.49 -7.67 -2.43
CA ASP A 111 -21.58 -8.22 -1.43
C ASP A 111 -20.67 -9.27 -2.09
N VAL A 112 -19.36 -9.08 -1.97
CA VAL A 112 -18.37 -10.02 -2.49
C VAL A 112 -18.42 -11.35 -1.73
N ASP A 113 -18.81 -11.32 -0.46
CA ASP A 113 -18.90 -12.53 0.39
C ASP A 113 -20.07 -13.43 -0.02
N GLU A 114 -21.06 -12.91 -0.75
CA GLU A 114 -22.16 -13.69 -1.33
C GLU A 114 -21.76 -14.37 -2.66
N LEU A 115 -20.60 -14.04 -3.23
CA LEU A 115 -20.14 -14.61 -4.50
C LEU A 115 -19.28 -15.86 -4.28
N PRO A 116 -19.22 -16.79 -5.26
CA PRO A 116 -18.19 -17.81 -5.28
C PRO A 116 -16.80 -17.17 -5.19
N ARG A 117 -15.93 -17.67 -4.30
CA ARG A 117 -14.62 -17.07 -4.01
C ARG A 117 -13.79 -16.72 -5.25
N TRP A 118 -13.80 -17.60 -6.26
CA TRP A 118 -13.08 -17.36 -7.51
C TRP A 118 -13.60 -16.14 -8.27
N LEU A 119 -14.92 -15.91 -8.25
CA LEU A 119 -15.56 -14.78 -8.90
C LEU A 119 -15.30 -13.49 -8.13
N GLY A 120 -15.43 -13.51 -6.79
CA GLY A 120 -15.07 -12.38 -5.94
C GLY A 120 -13.62 -11.96 -6.14
N LEU A 121 -12.68 -12.91 -6.14
CA LEU A 121 -11.26 -12.65 -6.43
C LEU A 121 -11.06 -12.08 -7.84
N THR A 122 -11.75 -12.63 -8.85
CA THR A 122 -11.64 -12.15 -10.24
C THR A 122 -12.09 -10.70 -10.36
N ILE A 123 -13.23 -10.37 -9.75
CA ILE A 123 -13.74 -8.99 -9.72
C ILE A 123 -12.77 -8.08 -8.98
N PHE A 124 -12.30 -8.49 -7.81
CA PHE A 124 -11.30 -7.74 -7.03
C PHE A 124 -10.06 -7.43 -7.85
N PHE A 125 -9.50 -8.41 -8.58
CA PHE A 125 -8.33 -8.20 -9.43
C PHE A 125 -8.62 -7.21 -10.57
N ILE A 126 -9.73 -7.37 -11.29
CA ILE A 126 -10.09 -6.50 -12.42
C ILE A 126 -10.29 -5.07 -11.94
N VAL A 127 -11.07 -4.87 -10.87
CA VAL A 127 -11.35 -3.54 -10.32
C VAL A 127 -10.07 -2.91 -9.78
N SER A 128 -9.29 -3.66 -8.99
CA SER A 128 -8.04 -3.17 -8.41
C SER A 128 -7.02 -2.77 -9.48
N ASP A 129 -6.84 -3.60 -10.51
CA ASP A 129 -5.92 -3.31 -11.61
C ASP A 129 -6.38 -2.09 -12.42
N PHE A 130 -7.67 -2.03 -12.77
CA PHE A 130 -8.24 -0.88 -13.48
C PHE A 130 -8.06 0.43 -12.71
N VAL A 131 -8.32 0.44 -11.41
CA VAL A 131 -8.20 1.64 -10.57
C VAL A 131 -6.73 2.02 -10.39
N GLN A 132 -5.84 1.06 -10.13
CA GLN A 132 -4.40 1.31 -10.01
C GLN A 132 -3.81 1.84 -11.32
N TRP A 133 -4.19 1.26 -12.46
CA TRP A 133 -3.75 1.72 -13.78
C TRP A 133 -4.16 3.17 -14.04
N ASN A 134 -5.41 3.52 -13.78
CA ASN A 134 -5.88 4.90 -13.96
C ASN A 134 -5.25 5.86 -12.94
N THR A 135 -5.01 5.41 -11.71
CA THR A 135 -4.27 6.19 -10.71
C THR A 135 -2.85 6.48 -11.17
N HIS A 136 -2.14 5.49 -11.71
CA HIS A 136 -0.80 5.67 -12.25
C HIS A 136 -0.79 6.65 -13.43
N ARG A 137 -1.76 6.55 -14.35
CA ARG A 137 -1.95 7.54 -15.43
C ARG A 137 -2.20 8.94 -14.88
N LEU A 138 -2.98 9.07 -13.81
CA LEU A 138 -3.25 10.34 -13.16
C LEU A 138 -1.98 10.94 -12.54
N LEU A 139 -1.16 10.12 -11.86
CA LEU A 139 0.14 10.52 -11.30
C LEU A 139 1.10 11.05 -12.38
N HIS A 140 1.02 10.51 -13.59
CA HIS A 140 1.82 10.98 -14.72
C HIS A 140 1.26 12.23 -15.41
N ARG A 141 -0.07 12.46 -15.32
CA ARG A 141 -0.74 13.54 -16.07
C ARG A 141 -0.89 14.83 -15.26
N VAL A 142 -1.13 14.73 -13.94
CA VAL A 142 -1.43 15.89 -13.10
C VAL A 142 -0.14 16.43 -12.47
N PRO A 143 0.24 17.71 -12.69
CA PRO A 143 1.52 18.25 -12.21
C PRO A 143 1.75 18.13 -10.70
N LEU A 144 0.70 18.31 -9.89
CA LEU A 144 0.79 18.16 -8.44
C LEU A 144 1.15 16.72 -8.05
N LEU A 145 0.49 15.75 -8.66
CA LEU A 145 0.71 14.34 -8.36
C LEU A 145 2.04 13.82 -8.91
N TRP A 146 2.45 14.36 -10.07
CA TRP A 146 3.77 14.09 -10.63
C TRP A 146 4.90 14.51 -9.69
N ASN A 147 4.74 15.57 -8.89
CA ASN A 147 5.76 15.96 -7.92
C ASN A 147 6.04 14.89 -6.87
N PHE A 148 5.07 14.04 -6.56
CA PHE A 148 5.27 12.86 -5.72
C PHE A 148 5.87 11.72 -6.54
N HIS A 149 5.23 11.40 -7.67
CA HIS A 149 5.57 10.23 -8.47
C HIS A 149 6.95 10.31 -9.16
N LYS A 150 7.51 11.50 -9.38
CA LYS A 150 8.87 11.67 -9.89
C LYS A 150 9.94 11.10 -8.94
N VAL A 151 9.64 10.89 -7.66
CA VAL A 151 10.53 10.17 -6.72
C VAL A 151 10.70 8.72 -7.16
N HIS A 152 9.61 8.05 -7.55
CA HIS A 152 9.66 6.72 -8.15
C HIS A 152 10.46 6.72 -9.46
N HIS A 153 10.22 7.68 -10.35
CA HIS A 153 10.97 7.81 -11.61
C HIS A 153 12.41 8.33 -11.45
N SER A 154 12.87 8.65 -10.24
CA SER A 154 14.23 9.15 -9.99
C SER A 154 15.30 8.06 -10.05
N VAL A 155 14.90 6.79 -10.08
CA VAL A 155 15.80 5.63 -10.08
C VAL A 155 16.69 5.64 -11.33
N LYS A 156 18.01 5.63 -11.12
CA LYS A 156 19.00 5.57 -12.22
C LYS A 156 19.49 4.15 -12.53
N GLN A 157 19.51 3.29 -11.51
CA GLN A 157 19.90 1.89 -11.62
C GLN A 157 18.77 1.05 -11.04
N MET A 158 18.17 0.22 -11.89
CA MET A 158 17.03 -0.62 -11.51
C MET A 158 17.51 -1.84 -10.73
N GLY A 159 16.69 -2.31 -9.81
CA GLY A 159 16.82 -3.60 -9.13
C GLY A 159 15.57 -3.83 -8.30
N PHE A 160 15.51 -4.93 -7.54
CA PHE A 160 14.28 -5.33 -6.87
C PHE A 160 13.73 -4.19 -6.00
N ALA A 161 14.48 -3.56 -5.11
CA ALA A 161 13.91 -2.51 -4.24
C ALA A 161 13.52 -1.21 -4.97
N ALA A 162 13.97 -1.01 -6.21
CA ALA A 162 13.76 0.24 -6.94
C ALA A 162 12.28 0.48 -7.24
N HIS A 163 11.52 -0.59 -7.51
CA HIS A 163 10.08 -0.44 -7.74
C HIS A 163 9.36 0.09 -6.51
N LEU A 164 9.89 -0.10 -5.30
CA LEU A 164 9.29 0.30 -4.02
C LEU A 164 9.69 1.70 -3.54
N ARG A 165 10.51 2.43 -4.33
CA ARG A 165 10.84 3.82 -4.06
C ARG A 165 9.62 4.68 -4.40
N TYR A 166 8.77 4.94 -3.42
CA TYR A 166 7.61 5.82 -3.57
C TYR A 166 7.70 6.98 -2.60
N HIS A 167 7.24 8.15 -3.04
CA HIS A 167 6.93 9.23 -2.11
C HIS A 167 5.75 8.81 -1.21
N TRP A 168 5.77 9.17 0.07
CA TRP A 168 4.76 8.72 1.06
C TRP A 168 3.32 9.12 0.72
N MET A 169 3.13 10.17 -0.09
CA MET A 169 1.82 10.56 -0.62
C MET A 169 1.28 9.62 -1.70
N GLU A 170 2.13 8.84 -2.37
CA GLU A 170 1.64 7.89 -3.38
C GLU A 170 0.75 6.81 -2.76
N PRO A 171 1.14 6.12 -1.65
CA PRO A 171 0.23 5.26 -0.90
C PRO A 171 -1.09 5.93 -0.52
N VAL A 172 -1.06 7.20 -0.08
CA VAL A 172 -2.29 7.94 0.28
C VAL A 172 -3.22 8.09 -0.93
N VAL A 173 -2.69 8.46 -2.10
CA VAL A 173 -3.47 8.63 -3.32
C VAL A 173 -3.99 7.29 -3.84
N TYR A 174 -3.11 6.28 -3.93
CA TYR A 174 -3.50 4.94 -4.39
C TYR A 174 -4.57 4.33 -3.49
N LYS A 175 -4.38 4.35 -2.17
CA LYS A 175 -5.33 3.73 -1.23
C LYS A 175 -6.66 4.48 -1.18
N SER A 176 -6.64 5.80 -1.20
CA SER A 176 -7.87 6.61 -1.25
C SER A 176 -8.70 6.29 -2.49
N LEU A 177 -8.08 6.20 -3.67
CA LEU A 177 -8.81 5.88 -4.91
C LEU A 177 -9.21 4.41 -5.03
N LEU A 178 -8.39 3.50 -4.52
CA LEU A 178 -8.64 2.06 -4.56
C LEU A 178 -9.76 1.62 -3.62
N TYR A 179 -9.85 2.19 -2.42
CA TYR A 179 -10.83 1.71 -1.43
C TYR A 179 -12.24 2.23 -1.67
N ILE A 180 -12.45 3.35 -2.37
CA ILE A 180 -13.80 3.81 -2.72
C ILE A 180 -14.62 2.75 -3.48
N PRO A 181 -14.12 2.14 -4.58
CA PRO A 181 -14.86 1.12 -5.32
C PRO A 181 -14.83 -0.28 -4.68
N LEU A 182 -14.05 -0.47 -3.60
CA LEU A 182 -13.95 -1.75 -2.88
C LEU A 182 -14.64 -1.73 -1.51
N ALA A 183 -15.19 -0.58 -1.12
CA ALA A 183 -15.90 -0.38 0.14
C ALA A 183 -17.36 -0.85 0.08
#